data_AF-A0A2A6BXK0-F1
#
_entry.id   AF-A0A2A6BXK0-F1
#
_cell.length_a   1.000
_cell.length_b   1.000
_cell.length_c   1.000
_cell.angle_alpha   90.00
_cell.angle_beta   90.00
_cell.angle_gamma   90.00
#
_symmetry.space_group_name_H-M   'P 1'
#
loop_
_entity.id
_entity.type
_entity.pdbx_description
1 polymer ?
#
loop_
_entity_poly.entity_id
_entity_poly.type
_entity_poly.pdbx_seq_one_letter_code
_entity_poly.pdbx_strand_id
1 'polypeptide(L)'
;MTDETHTLAPFERLPHEIVWKIIDYHPISALSLRETSRTLKLCADEHAMMRPPTSELVRELRISGSTDRVKKNNPSSRVYLSIYVPKGNAKEFMMRIFAESYFNVISQVEVGSSKNTKVFRLSCYVREGTRSLLEYLSFCMGRTIERVVLTKSSDGDTLKAISKILEGTRIEQMRIAVGTLTNDVVNCLMKDISVDKLTLELKKVTSEDPMRLFLSLSSMVRFIHIKQHYVDGVDQSAAYFFGAHDIDWAPIFIEAFSSKTIDGGKLCIDNFSYSDYLSKKSADVLRETLPNLGKQIWFEASCDQYAEGLKYTLNDHWVKADGGEMIDRFLAVKYISRRREKF
;
A
#
# COMPACT_ATOMS: atom_id res chain seq x y z
N MET A 1 57.55 21.00 12.59
CA MET A 1 56.12 21.36 12.62
C MET A 1 55.76 21.84 11.23
N THR A 2 55.27 20.94 10.38
CA THR A 2 54.81 21.26 9.04
C THR A 2 53.36 21.72 9.14
N ASP A 3 53.17 23.02 8.89
CA ASP A 3 51.86 23.65 8.76
C ASP A 3 51.29 23.29 7.37
N GLU A 4 50.73 22.09 7.27
CA GLU A 4 49.90 21.70 6.12
C GLU A 4 48.54 22.40 6.25
N THR A 5 48.52 23.70 5.95
CA THR A 5 47.29 24.38 5.61
C THR A 5 46.83 23.82 4.26
N HIS A 6 46.02 22.76 4.32
CA HIS A 6 45.25 22.29 3.17
C HIS A 6 44.44 23.47 2.64
N THR A 7 44.93 24.06 1.55
CA THR A 7 44.30 25.22 0.93
C THR A 7 43.04 24.70 0.25
N LEU A 8 41.88 24.98 0.86
CA LEU A 8 40.57 24.65 0.31
C LEU A 8 40.50 25.06 -1.16
N ALA A 9 39.96 24.18 -1.99
CA ALA A 9 39.75 24.44 -3.40
C ALA A 9 38.83 25.67 -3.58
N PRO A 10 38.95 26.44 -4.68
CA PRO A 10 38.16 27.66 -4.89
C PRO A 10 36.65 27.46 -4.71
N PHE A 11 36.13 26.28 -5.09
CA PHE A 11 34.72 25.94 -4.96
C PHE A 11 34.29 25.69 -3.49
N GLU A 12 35.19 25.16 -2.65
CA GLU A 12 34.96 24.95 -1.21
C GLU A 12 35.00 26.27 -0.41
N ARG A 13 35.50 27.35 -1.02
CA ARG A 13 35.51 28.69 -0.43
C ARG A 13 34.22 29.47 -0.68
N LEU A 14 33.30 28.93 -1.47
CA LEU A 14 32.02 29.57 -1.72
C LEU A 14 31.16 29.56 -0.43
N PRO A 15 30.39 30.63 -0.15
CA PRO A 15 29.41 30.60 0.92
C PRO A 15 28.42 29.45 0.73
N HIS A 16 28.00 28.83 1.83
CA HIS A 16 27.11 27.67 1.80
C HIS A 16 25.83 27.96 1.01
N GLU A 17 25.29 29.17 1.10
CA GLU A 17 24.07 29.57 0.39
C GLU A 17 24.23 29.57 -1.13
N ILE A 18 25.45 29.84 -1.62
CA ILE A 18 25.75 29.79 -3.05
C ILE A 18 25.88 28.34 -3.50
N VAL A 19 26.57 27.50 -2.73
CA VAL A 19 26.67 26.06 -2.99
C VAL A 19 25.29 25.43 -3.00
N TRP A 20 24.42 25.78 -2.05
CA TRP A 20 23.04 25.33 -1.99
C TRP A 20 22.22 25.77 -3.20
N LYS A 21 22.39 27.00 -3.68
CA LYS A 21 21.75 27.46 -4.93
C LYS A 21 22.20 26.66 -6.16
N ILE A 22 23.48 26.27 -6.22
CA ILE A 22 24.02 25.44 -7.31
C ILE A 22 23.43 24.02 -7.25
N ILE A 23 23.45 23.42 -6.06
CA ILE A 23 22.79 22.13 -5.78
C ILE A 23 21.32 22.19 -6.17
N ASP A 24 20.68 23.31 -5.84
CA ASP A 24 19.29 23.54 -6.11
C ASP A 24 18.97 23.63 -7.61
N TYR A 25 19.90 24.16 -8.39
CA TYR A 25 19.79 24.26 -9.83
C TYR A 25 20.01 22.91 -10.51
N HIS A 26 20.93 22.08 -10.00
CA HIS A 26 21.23 20.76 -10.56
C HIS A 26 21.44 19.70 -9.46
N PRO A 27 20.36 19.11 -8.91
CA PRO A 27 20.43 18.19 -7.76
C PRO A 27 21.29 16.95 -7.99
N ILE A 28 21.39 16.49 -9.24
CA ILE A 28 22.23 15.33 -9.60
C ILE A 28 23.71 15.69 -9.41
N SER A 29 24.12 16.94 -9.63
CA SER A 29 25.51 17.36 -9.39
C SER A 29 25.88 17.33 -7.92
N ALA A 30 24.92 17.34 -7.00
CA ALA A 30 25.20 17.16 -5.58
C ALA A 30 25.90 15.83 -5.28
N LEU A 31 25.60 14.77 -6.05
CA LEU A 31 26.32 13.49 -5.95
C LEU A 31 27.81 13.67 -6.29
N SER A 32 28.11 14.29 -7.44
CA SER A 32 29.49 14.53 -7.85
C SER A 32 30.21 15.45 -6.85
N LEU A 33 29.55 16.48 -6.33
CA LEU A 33 30.12 17.36 -5.32
C LEU A 33 30.45 16.60 -4.02
N ARG A 34 29.57 15.71 -3.58
CA ARG A 34 29.77 14.84 -2.41
C ARG A 34 30.96 13.90 -2.55
N GLU A 35 31.20 13.39 -3.75
CA GLU A 35 32.34 12.50 -4.03
C GLU A 35 33.68 13.26 -4.11
N THR A 36 33.65 14.55 -4.47
CA THR A 36 34.87 15.35 -4.68
C THR A 36 35.49 15.92 -3.41
N SER A 37 34.70 16.18 -2.36
CA SER A 37 35.18 16.85 -1.15
C SER A 37 34.37 16.52 0.10
N ARG A 38 35.04 16.41 1.26
CA ARG A 38 34.39 16.27 2.57
C ARG A 38 33.59 17.51 2.95
N THR A 39 34.10 18.70 2.66
CA THR A 39 33.44 19.97 2.95
C THR A 39 32.17 20.13 2.11
N LEU A 40 32.24 19.83 0.81
CA LEU A 40 31.08 19.88 -0.07
C LEU A 40 30.06 18.79 0.26
N LYS A 41 30.52 17.63 0.70
CA LYS A 41 29.63 16.59 1.24
C LYS A 41 28.82 17.10 2.42
N LEU A 42 29.49 17.63 3.45
CA LEU A 42 28.82 18.19 4.64
C LEU A 42 27.81 19.28 4.26
N CYS A 43 28.22 20.21 3.39
CA CYS A 43 27.35 21.29 2.92
C CYS A 43 26.10 20.77 2.17
N ALA A 44 26.25 19.75 1.32
CA ALA A 44 25.14 19.14 0.60
C ALA A 44 24.21 18.34 1.53
N ASP A 45 24.77 17.65 2.53
CA ASP A 45 24.03 16.86 3.52
C ASP A 45 23.23 17.76 4.45
N GLU A 46 23.83 18.85 4.94
CA GLU A 46 23.12 19.90 5.68
C GLU A 46 21.93 20.44 4.87
N HIS A 47 22.14 20.76 3.59
CA HIS A 47 21.07 21.26 2.71
C HIS A 47 19.91 20.28 2.55
N ALA A 48 20.23 19.00 2.37
CA ALA A 48 19.22 17.94 2.24
C ALA A 48 18.40 17.74 3.53
N MET A 49 19.01 18.01 4.69
CA MET A 49 18.42 17.79 6.02
C MET A 49 17.74 19.03 6.61
N MET A 50 18.07 20.24 6.14
CA MET A 50 17.54 21.50 6.68
C MET A 50 16.03 21.69 6.47
N ARG A 51 15.41 20.98 5.53
CA ARG A 51 13.96 21.01 5.36
C ARG A 51 13.34 19.85 6.14
N PRO A 52 12.45 20.13 7.12
CA PRO A 52 11.72 19.07 7.79
C PRO A 52 10.98 18.26 6.73
N PRO A 53 10.84 16.94 6.91
CA PRO A 53 10.06 16.12 6.00
C PRO A 53 8.68 16.74 5.82
N THR A 54 8.43 17.33 4.63
CA THR A 54 7.06 17.64 4.26
C THR A 54 6.27 16.35 4.39
N SER A 55 5.09 16.40 5.01
CA SER A 55 4.30 15.21 5.31
C SER A 55 4.05 14.34 4.07
N GLU A 56 3.99 14.94 2.88
CA GLU A 56 3.60 14.31 1.61
C GLU A 56 4.67 14.47 0.51
N LEU A 57 5.88 13.97 0.79
CA LEU A 57 6.93 14.00 -0.24
C LEU A 57 6.67 12.96 -1.33
N VAL A 58 6.27 11.74 -0.96
CA VAL A 58 5.95 10.65 -1.88
C VAL A 58 4.44 10.49 -1.99
N ARG A 59 3.96 10.45 -3.23
CA ARG A 59 2.55 10.25 -3.52
C ARG A 59 2.19 8.77 -3.57
N GLU A 60 2.94 8.01 -4.36
CA GLU A 60 2.69 6.58 -4.53
C GLU A 60 3.99 5.79 -4.42
N LEU A 61 3.94 4.67 -3.72
CA LEU A 61 5.04 3.72 -3.61
C LEU A 61 4.56 2.36 -4.12
N ARG A 62 5.20 1.83 -5.15
CA ARG A 62 5.00 0.44 -5.58
C ARG A 62 6.19 -0.39 -5.15
N ILE A 63 5.91 -1.51 -4.51
CA ILE A 63 6.92 -2.47 -4.10
C ILE A 63 6.62 -3.80 -4.75
N SER A 64 7.65 -4.42 -5.33
CA SER A 64 7.57 -5.77 -5.83
C SER A 64 8.73 -6.63 -5.35
N GLY A 65 8.40 -7.82 -4.85
CA GLY A 65 9.38 -8.87 -4.61
C GLY A 65 9.92 -9.45 -5.93
N SER A 66 11.09 -10.07 -5.88
CA SER A 66 11.60 -10.82 -7.03
C SER A 66 10.72 -12.03 -7.34
N THR A 67 10.36 -12.21 -8.61
CA THR A 67 9.68 -13.42 -9.09
C THR A 67 10.64 -14.52 -9.49
N ASP A 68 11.95 -14.33 -9.29
CA ASP A 68 12.96 -15.27 -9.73
C ASP A 68 12.86 -16.58 -8.95
N ARG A 69 11.97 -17.46 -9.41
CA ARG A 69 11.99 -18.90 -9.14
C ARG A 69 13.27 -19.58 -9.66
N VAL A 70 14.13 -18.82 -10.34
CA VAL A 70 15.31 -19.27 -11.07
C VAL A 70 16.56 -18.62 -10.48
N LYS A 71 16.98 -19.10 -9.31
CA LYS A 71 18.38 -19.40 -8.99
C LYS A 71 18.44 -19.83 -7.52
N LYS A 72 18.47 -21.15 -7.30
CA LYS A 72 18.86 -21.78 -6.02
C LYS A 72 20.24 -21.31 -5.50
N ASN A 73 21.00 -20.56 -6.29
CA ASN A 73 22.37 -20.14 -6.01
C ASN A 73 22.55 -18.62 -5.80
N ASN A 74 21.49 -17.81 -5.72
CA ASN A 74 21.64 -16.39 -5.40
C ASN A 74 20.84 -16.03 -4.13
N PRO A 75 21.48 -16.08 -2.95
CA PRO A 75 20.79 -16.05 -1.64
C PRO A 75 20.27 -14.67 -1.21
N SER A 76 20.10 -13.72 -2.14
CA SER A 76 19.69 -12.35 -1.78
C SER A 76 18.37 -12.00 -2.45
N SER A 77 17.28 -12.06 -1.68
CA SER A 77 15.98 -11.50 -2.09
C SER A 77 16.19 -10.05 -2.50
N ARG A 78 15.67 -9.68 -3.68
CA ARG A 78 15.67 -8.29 -4.15
C ARG A 78 14.29 -7.69 -3.97
N VAL A 79 14.26 -6.47 -3.46
CA VAL A 79 13.05 -5.63 -3.41
C VAL A 79 13.19 -4.55 -4.46
N TYR A 80 12.19 -4.41 -5.31
CA TYR A 80 12.10 -3.36 -6.31
C TYR A 80 11.10 -2.31 -5.84
N LEU A 81 11.51 -1.05 -5.87
CA LEU A 81 10.71 0.10 -5.46
C LEU A 81 10.48 0.98 -6.68
N SER A 82 9.24 1.40 -6.91
CA SER A 82 8.92 2.50 -7.82
C SER A 82 8.24 3.61 -7.02
N ILE A 83 8.94 4.73 -6.88
CA ILE A 83 8.57 5.85 -6.01
C ILE A 83 8.08 7.00 -6.90
N TYR A 84 6.82 7.38 -6.73
CA TYR A 84 6.15 8.41 -7.52
C TYR A 84 6.10 9.70 -6.69
N VAL A 85 6.82 10.70 -7.16
CA VAL A 85 7.01 11.97 -6.45
C VAL A 85 6.37 13.10 -7.26
N PRO A 86 5.53 13.97 -6.66
CA PRO A 86 5.05 15.17 -7.32
C PRO A 86 6.21 16.01 -7.86
N LYS A 87 6.07 16.60 -9.06
CA LYS A 87 7.17 17.37 -9.68
C LYS A 87 7.76 18.47 -8.79
N GLY A 88 6.91 19.14 -7.98
CA GLY A 88 7.34 20.15 -7.02
C GLY A 88 8.25 19.62 -5.90
N ASN A 89 8.07 18.35 -5.53
CA ASN A 89 8.80 17.70 -4.43
C ASN A 89 10.00 16.87 -4.92
N ALA A 90 10.09 16.62 -6.23
CA ALA A 90 11.09 15.70 -6.79
C ALA A 90 12.53 16.13 -6.53
N LYS A 91 12.78 17.44 -6.48
CA LYS A 91 14.09 18.00 -6.15
C LYS A 91 14.49 17.67 -4.71
N GLU A 92 13.59 17.86 -3.77
CA GLU A 92 13.81 17.54 -2.36
C GLU A 92 13.99 16.04 -2.13
N PHE A 93 13.17 15.22 -2.79
CA PHE A 93 13.36 13.77 -2.77
C PHE A 93 14.72 13.33 -3.31
N MET A 94 15.16 13.90 -4.45
CA MET A 94 16.50 13.64 -4.99
C MET A 94 17.60 14.03 -4.00
N MET A 95 17.49 15.21 -3.40
CA MET A 95 18.48 15.67 -2.43
C MET A 95 18.61 14.72 -1.24
N ARG A 96 17.48 14.21 -0.75
CA ARG A 96 17.43 13.23 0.33
C ARG A 96 18.00 11.90 -0.13
N ILE A 97 17.48 11.26 -1.17
CA ILE A 97 17.94 9.91 -1.54
C ILE A 97 19.44 9.85 -1.86
N PHE A 98 20.01 10.96 -2.34
CA PHE A 98 21.44 11.07 -2.67
C PHE A 98 22.32 11.54 -1.50
N ALA A 99 21.75 11.81 -0.31
CA ALA A 99 22.51 12.35 0.83
C ALA A 99 23.44 11.35 1.51
N GLU A 100 23.03 10.09 1.53
CA GLU A 100 23.83 9.04 2.13
C GLU A 100 24.69 8.31 1.10
N SER A 101 25.77 7.72 1.63
CA SER A 101 26.75 6.94 0.89
C SER A 101 26.17 5.59 0.37
N TYR A 102 24.88 5.35 0.59
CA TYR A 102 24.16 4.16 0.16
C TYR A 102 23.77 4.16 -1.32
N PHE A 103 24.07 5.22 -2.06
CA PHE A 103 23.76 5.29 -3.50
C PHE A 103 24.40 4.13 -4.29
N ASN A 104 25.57 3.64 -3.86
CA ASN A 104 26.25 2.50 -4.46
C ASN A 104 25.46 1.18 -4.37
N VAL A 105 24.43 1.11 -3.53
CA VAL A 105 23.54 -0.06 -3.37
C VAL A 105 22.30 0.04 -4.26
N ILE A 106 21.94 1.25 -4.70
CA ILE A 106 20.81 1.51 -5.59
C ILE A 106 21.30 1.27 -7.03
N SER A 107 21.12 0.05 -7.53
CA SER A 107 21.76 -0.36 -8.78
C SER A 107 21.24 0.34 -10.04
N GLN A 108 20.05 0.95 -10.01
CA GLN A 108 19.48 1.71 -11.12
C GLN A 108 18.55 2.79 -10.56
N VAL A 109 18.69 4.04 -11.02
CA VAL A 109 17.68 5.10 -10.87
C VAL A 109 17.20 5.48 -12.25
N GLU A 110 16.11 4.87 -12.69
CA GLU A 110 15.42 5.34 -13.89
C GLU A 110 14.46 6.45 -13.50
N VAL A 111 14.69 7.65 -14.03
CA VAL A 111 13.79 8.78 -13.86
C VAL A 111 12.79 8.80 -15.01
N GLY A 112 11.62 8.21 -14.78
CA GLY A 112 10.46 8.40 -15.66
C GLY A 112 9.77 9.72 -15.37
N SER A 113 9.08 10.31 -16.36
CA SER A 113 8.22 11.48 -16.13
C SER A 113 6.83 11.25 -16.68
N SER A 114 5.81 11.61 -15.88
CA SER A 114 4.44 11.80 -16.34
C SER A 114 4.09 13.29 -16.28
N LYS A 115 2.86 13.68 -16.65
CA LYS A 115 2.41 15.08 -16.67
C LYS A 115 2.74 15.81 -15.36
N ASN A 116 2.53 15.17 -14.19
CA ASN A 116 2.69 15.79 -12.86
C ASN A 116 3.59 15.03 -11.87
N THR A 117 4.15 13.87 -12.24
CA THR A 117 5.00 13.07 -11.34
C THR A 117 6.33 12.70 -11.97
N LYS A 118 7.38 12.61 -11.15
CA LYS A 118 8.61 11.91 -11.45
C LYS A 118 8.58 10.54 -10.80
N VAL A 119 9.09 9.53 -11.50
CA VAL A 119 9.15 8.15 -11.01
C VAL A 119 10.61 7.79 -10.79
N PHE A 120 10.96 7.35 -9.60
CA PHE A 120 12.28 6.83 -9.24
C PHE A 120 12.15 5.32 -9.06
N ARG A 121 12.84 4.56 -9.90
CA ARG A 121 12.94 3.10 -9.72
C ARG A 121 14.19 2.80 -8.94
N LEU A 122 14.10 1.98 -7.90
CA LEU A 122 15.23 1.52 -7.09
C LEU A 122 15.15 0.00 -6.98
N SER A 123 16.30 -0.65 -6.81
CA SER A 123 16.34 -2.04 -6.39
C SER A 123 17.35 -2.22 -5.27
N CYS A 124 16.94 -2.91 -4.22
CA CYS A 124 17.73 -3.15 -3.03
C CYS A 124 17.86 -4.66 -2.80
N TYR A 125 19.05 -5.11 -2.43
CA TYR A 125 19.22 -6.46 -1.91
C TYR A 125 18.83 -6.48 -0.44
N VAL A 126 18.13 -7.51 0.00
CA VAL A 126 17.86 -7.78 1.41
C VAL A 126 19.00 -8.67 1.90
N ARG A 127 19.88 -8.13 2.75
CA ARG A 127 21.02 -8.84 3.37
C ARG A 127 21.17 -8.39 4.82
N GLU A 128 21.89 -9.17 5.62
CA GLU A 128 22.29 -8.73 6.95
C GLU A 128 23.06 -7.40 6.86
N GLY A 129 22.63 -6.38 7.62
CA GLY A 129 23.19 -5.02 7.55
C GLY A 129 22.43 -4.02 6.66
N THR A 130 21.42 -4.43 5.88
CA THR A 130 20.63 -3.49 5.04
C THR A 130 19.62 -2.66 5.83
N ARG A 131 19.55 -2.85 7.14
CA ARG A 131 18.60 -2.16 8.03
C ARG A 131 18.74 -0.64 7.94
N SER A 132 19.96 -0.12 7.96
CA SER A 132 20.20 1.34 7.88
C SER A 132 19.73 1.93 6.55
N LEU A 133 19.86 1.18 5.44
CA LEU A 133 19.35 1.61 4.14
C LEU A 133 17.82 1.65 4.10
N LEU A 134 17.14 0.64 4.64
CA LEU A 134 15.66 0.59 4.64
C LEU A 134 15.07 1.71 5.51
N GLU A 135 15.66 1.94 6.68
CA GLU A 135 15.29 3.04 7.58
C GLU A 135 15.54 4.40 6.92
N TYR A 136 16.65 4.54 6.19
CA TYR A 136 16.96 5.74 5.43
C TYR A 136 15.98 5.99 4.28
N LEU A 137 15.62 4.95 3.52
CA LEU A 137 14.62 5.05 2.46
C LEU A 137 13.27 5.46 3.04
N SER A 138 12.86 4.88 4.16
CA SER A 138 11.66 5.29 4.90
C SER A 138 11.70 6.79 5.22
N PHE A 139 12.80 7.27 5.79
CA PHE A 139 13.00 8.69 6.08
C PHE A 139 12.92 9.58 4.84
N CYS A 140 13.52 9.14 3.73
CA CYS A 140 13.51 9.89 2.47
C CYS A 140 12.10 10.09 1.91
N MET A 141 11.16 9.17 2.17
CA MET A 141 9.80 9.23 1.61
C MET A 141 8.85 10.11 2.42
N GLY A 142 9.20 10.42 3.68
CA GLY A 142 8.34 11.15 4.61
C GLY A 142 7.44 10.22 5.43
N ARG A 143 6.53 10.81 6.21
CA ARG A 143 5.68 10.08 7.17
C ARG A 143 4.30 9.72 6.64
N THR A 144 3.87 10.31 5.52
CA THR A 144 2.58 10.03 4.91
C THR A 144 2.76 9.68 3.44
N ILE A 145 2.08 8.62 2.99
CA ILE A 145 2.04 8.22 1.59
C ILE A 145 0.57 8.01 1.20
N GLU A 146 0.11 8.70 0.15
CA GLU A 146 -1.28 8.57 -0.35
C GLU A 146 -1.56 7.13 -0.77
N ARG A 147 -0.63 6.48 -1.49
CA ARG A 147 -0.86 5.15 -2.02
C ARG A 147 0.34 4.21 -1.94
N VAL A 148 0.14 3.02 -1.40
CA VAL A 148 1.13 1.93 -1.42
C VAL A 148 0.56 0.73 -2.18
N VAL A 149 1.34 0.17 -3.12
CA VAL A 149 0.95 -1.02 -3.88
C VAL A 149 2.01 -2.10 -3.70
N LEU A 150 1.62 -3.24 -3.15
CA LEU A 150 2.48 -4.41 -2.96
C LEU A 150 2.08 -5.48 -3.98
N THR A 151 3.04 -5.95 -4.75
CA THR A 151 2.84 -7.01 -5.75
C THR A 151 3.89 -8.08 -5.61
N LYS A 152 3.53 -9.37 -5.76
CA LYS A 152 4.53 -10.47 -5.84
C LYS A 152 5.47 -10.54 -4.61
N SER A 153 5.02 -10.09 -3.44
CA SER A 153 5.79 -10.10 -2.19
C SER A 153 5.27 -11.20 -1.29
N SER A 154 5.92 -12.37 -1.30
CA SER A 154 5.49 -13.53 -0.51
C SER A 154 6.58 -14.20 0.31
N ASP A 155 7.86 -13.90 0.06
CA ASP A 155 8.96 -14.41 0.89
C ASP A 155 9.13 -13.58 2.17
N GLY A 156 9.47 -14.26 3.27
CA GLY A 156 9.55 -13.64 4.59
C GLY A 156 10.58 -12.51 4.70
N ASP A 157 11.70 -12.60 3.99
CA ASP A 157 12.73 -11.57 4.03
C ASP A 157 12.32 -10.30 3.28
N THR A 158 11.68 -10.45 2.12
CA THR A 158 11.02 -9.33 1.43
C THR A 158 9.95 -8.68 2.29
N LEU A 159 9.09 -9.45 2.96
CA LEU A 159 8.04 -8.90 3.83
C LEU A 159 8.62 -8.14 5.03
N LYS A 160 9.69 -8.66 5.66
CA LYS A 160 10.41 -7.95 6.72
C LYS A 160 11.02 -6.64 6.22
N ALA A 161 11.62 -6.65 5.02
CA ALA A 161 12.18 -5.45 4.42
C ALA A 161 11.09 -4.40 4.12
N ILE A 162 9.94 -4.82 3.58
CA ILE A 162 8.79 -3.95 3.33
C ILE A 162 8.26 -3.35 4.63
N SER A 163 8.07 -4.18 5.66
CA SER A 163 7.63 -3.75 6.99
C SER A 163 8.53 -2.66 7.53
N LYS A 164 9.86 -2.81 7.37
CA LYS A 164 10.84 -1.79 7.78
C LYS A 164 10.81 -0.51 6.97
N ILE A 165 10.59 -0.59 5.65
CA ILE A 165 10.44 0.60 4.81
C ILE A 165 9.21 1.42 5.22
N LEU A 166 8.12 0.74 5.60
CA LEU A 166 6.84 1.37 5.90
C LEU A 166 6.61 1.66 7.39
N GLU A 167 7.56 1.29 8.26
CA GLU A 167 7.45 1.43 9.71
C GLU A 167 7.20 2.89 10.10
N GLY A 168 6.14 3.13 10.88
CA GLY A 168 5.76 4.49 11.30
C GLY A 168 5.31 5.42 10.17
N THR A 169 4.93 4.86 9.01
CA THR A 169 4.32 5.59 7.90
C THR A 169 2.80 5.48 7.97
N ARG A 170 2.10 6.61 7.83
CA ARG A 170 0.66 6.65 7.61
C ARG A 170 0.36 6.47 6.12
N ILE A 171 -0.51 5.53 5.79
CA ILE A 171 -0.86 5.19 4.42
C ILE A 171 -2.35 5.41 4.22
N GLU A 172 -2.72 6.25 3.26
CA GLU A 172 -4.15 6.48 3.00
C GLU A 172 -4.76 5.28 2.28
N GLN A 173 -4.05 4.72 1.29
CA GLN A 173 -4.54 3.60 0.49
C GLN A 173 -3.46 2.55 0.28
N MET A 174 -3.65 1.35 0.83
CA MET A 174 -2.80 0.20 0.58
C MET A 174 -3.50 -0.80 -0.34
N ARG A 175 -2.82 -1.25 -1.39
CA ARG A 175 -3.25 -2.36 -2.24
C ARG A 175 -2.26 -3.50 -2.15
N ILE A 176 -2.72 -4.69 -1.79
CA ILE A 176 -1.92 -5.91 -1.72
C ILE A 176 -2.44 -6.87 -2.80
N ALA A 177 -1.62 -7.13 -3.82
CA ALA A 177 -1.94 -8.06 -4.90
C ALA A 177 -1.03 -9.30 -4.83
N VAL A 178 -1.57 -10.38 -4.26
CA VAL A 178 -0.85 -11.63 -3.99
C VAL A 178 -1.71 -12.84 -4.38
N GLY A 179 -1.11 -13.91 -4.88
CA GLY A 179 -1.88 -15.12 -5.21
C GLY A 179 -2.53 -15.74 -3.96
N THR A 180 -1.74 -15.89 -2.90
CA THR A 180 -2.18 -16.47 -1.63
C THR A 180 -1.87 -15.49 -0.50
N LEU A 181 -2.87 -15.15 0.32
CA LEU A 181 -2.69 -14.39 1.55
C LEU A 181 -2.43 -15.35 2.73
N THR A 182 -1.32 -15.15 3.44
CA THR A 182 -0.95 -15.94 4.62
C THR A 182 -0.99 -15.05 5.88
N ASN A 183 -1.03 -15.68 7.06
CA ASN A 183 -0.94 -14.95 8.33
C ASN A 183 0.39 -14.16 8.43
N ASP A 184 1.49 -14.68 7.88
CA ASP A 184 2.78 -13.98 7.87
C ASP A 184 2.73 -12.66 7.09
N VAL A 185 2.06 -12.65 5.92
CA VAL A 185 1.89 -11.43 5.13
C VAL A 185 1.14 -10.37 5.95
N VAL A 186 0.04 -10.77 6.60
CA VAL A 186 -0.76 -9.85 7.41
C VAL A 186 0.01 -9.37 8.63
N ASN A 187 0.64 -10.28 9.39
CA ASN A 187 1.38 -9.96 10.59
C ASN A 187 2.59 -9.05 10.31
N CYS A 188 3.29 -9.24 9.19
CA CYS A 188 4.43 -8.39 8.84
C CYS A 188 3.99 -6.99 8.39
N LEU A 189 2.87 -6.87 7.68
CA LEU A 189 2.45 -5.61 7.08
C LEU A 189 1.55 -4.78 7.99
N MET A 190 0.74 -5.39 8.85
CA MET A 190 -0.29 -4.66 9.58
C MET A 190 0.07 -4.33 11.03
N LYS A 191 1.17 -4.89 11.57
CA LYS A 191 1.51 -4.75 12.99
C LYS A 191 1.88 -3.32 13.40
N ASP A 192 2.51 -2.54 12.52
CA ASP A 192 3.10 -1.24 12.85
C ASP A 192 2.80 -0.16 11.79
N ILE A 193 1.76 -0.38 10.98
CA ILE A 193 1.38 0.52 9.87
C ILE A 193 -0.05 1.00 10.07
N SER A 194 -0.26 2.30 9.94
CA SER A 194 -1.61 2.90 9.94
C SER A 194 -2.12 2.99 8.50
N VAL A 195 -3.20 2.26 8.20
CA VAL A 195 -3.81 2.21 6.87
C VAL A 195 -5.28 2.66 6.94
N ASP A 196 -5.66 3.65 6.13
CA ASP A 196 -7.06 4.10 6.08
C ASP A 196 -7.94 3.20 5.19
N LYS A 197 -7.45 2.87 3.99
CA LYS A 197 -8.11 1.98 3.01
C LYS A 197 -7.19 0.82 2.63
N LEU A 198 -7.70 -0.41 2.72
CA LEU A 198 -7.02 -1.62 2.28
C LEU A 198 -7.78 -2.27 1.12
N THR A 199 -7.09 -2.47 0.00
CA THR A 199 -7.54 -3.31 -1.12
C THR A 199 -6.73 -4.59 -1.15
N LEU A 200 -7.39 -5.74 -1.08
CA LEU A 200 -6.81 -7.06 -1.21
C LEU A 200 -7.22 -7.64 -2.56
N GLU A 201 -6.25 -7.94 -3.42
CA GLU A 201 -6.47 -8.69 -4.65
C GLU A 201 -5.79 -10.04 -4.53
N LEU A 202 -6.58 -11.10 -4.43
CA LEU A 202 -6.06 -12.44 -4.10
C LEU A 202 -6.82 -13.55 -4.80
N LYS A 203 -6.19 -14.73 -4.91
CA LYS A 203 -6.90 -15.96 -5.29
C LYS A 203 -7.48 -16.63 -4.04
N LYS A 204 -6.63 -16.89 -3.03
CA LYS A 204 -7.05 -17.59 -1.81
C LYS A 204 -6.34 -17.10 -0.55
N VAL A 205 -6.87 -17.51 0.60
CA VAL A 205 -6.28 -17.32 1.91
C VAL A 205 -5.94 -18.69 2.49
N THR A 206 -4.79 -18.85 3.14
CA THR A 206 -4.37 -20.11 3.78
C THR A 206 -4.23 -19.97 5.29
N SER A 207 -5.11 -19.18 5.90
CA SER A 207 -5.19 -19.06 7.36
C SER A 207 -5.93 -20.27 7.93
N GLU A 208 -5.56 -20.71 9.12
CA GLU A 208 -6.30 -21.73 9.87
C GLU A 208 -7.72 -21.23 10.23
N ASP A 209 -7.88 -19.92 10.42
CA ASP A 209 -9.16 -19.27 10.70
C ASP A 209 -9.33 -18.02 9.82
N PRO A 210 -9.83 -18.19 8.57
CA PRO A 210 -9.99 -17.09 7.63
C PRO A 210 -11.02 -16.04 8.10
N MET A 211 -12.01 -16.44 8.90
CA MET A 211 -13.03 -15.53 9.44
C MET A 211 -12.43 -14.59 10.47
N ARG A 212 -11.65 -15.12 11.43
CA ARG A 212 -10.90 -14.28 12.39
C ARG A 212 -9.90 -13.37 11.70
N LEU A 213 -9.22 -13.87 10.66
CA LEU A 213 -8.30 -13.03 9.89
C LEU A 213 -9.05 -11.87 9.22
N PHE A 214 -10.19 -12.14 8.59
CA PHE A 214 -11.03 -11.11 7.97
C PHE A 214 -11.49 -10.06 9.00
N LEU A 215 -11.98 -10.49 10.16
CA LEU A 215 -12.41 -9.59 11.24
C LEU A 215 -11.24 -8.75 11.78
N SER A 216 -10.07 -9.36 11.96
CA SER A 216 -8.85 -8.67 12.38
C SER A 216 -8.48 -7.57 11.37
N LEU A 217 -8.43 -7.88 10.08
CA LEU A 217 -8.15 -6.91 9.02
C LEU A 217 -9.19 -5.78 8.98
N SER A 218 -10.47 -6.15 9.07
CA SER A 218 -11.59 -5.18 9.06
C SER A 218 -11.55 -4.26 10.27
N SER A 219 -11.02 -4.73 11.41
CA SER A 219 -10.86 -3.91 12.60
C SER A 219 -9.70 -2.91 12.51
N MET A 220 -8.75 -3.10 11.59
CA MET A 220 -7.55 -2.26 11.45
C MET A 220 -7.74 -1.07 10.52
N VAL A 221 -8.77 -1.09 9.66
CA VAL A 221 -8.95 -0.12 8.58
C VAL A 221 -10.38 0.41 8.52
N ARG A 222 -10.56 1.61 7.96
CA ARG A 222 -11.90 2.21 7.78
C ARG A 222 -12.59 1.72 6.51
N PHE A 223 -11.82 1.31 5.52
CA PHE A 223 -12.33 0.73 4.30
C PHE A 223 -11.53 -0.51 3.92
N ILE A 224 -12.23 -1.64 3.77
CA ILE A 224 -11.68 -2.84 3.15
C ILE A 224 -12.38 -3.13 1.82
N HIS A 225 -11.60 -3.40 0.79
CA HIS A 225 -12.05 -3.93 -0.50
C HIS A 225 -11.34 -5.25 -0.77
N ILE A 226 -12.10 -6.29 -1.08
CA ILE A 226 -11.58 -7.61 -1.41
C ILE A 226 -11.99 -7.94 -2.83
N LYS A 227 -11.01 -8.23 -3.66
CA LYS A 227 -11.20 -8.76 -5.00
C LYS A 227 -10.63 -10.16 -5.06
N GLN A 228 -11.52 -11.14 -5.09
CA GLN A 228 -11.15 -12.54 -5.18
C GLN A 228 -11.17 -13.00 -6.64
N HIS A 229 -10.06 -13.62 -7.04
CA HIS A 229 -9.88 -14.23 -8.35
C HIS A 229 -10.11 -15.74 -8.27
N TYR A 230 -10.44 -16.34 -9.42
CA TYR A 230 -10.53 -17.78 -9.58
C TYR A 230 -9.30 -18.53 -9.04
N VAL A 231 -9.58 -19.59 -8.29
CA VAL A 231 -8.66 -20.56 -7.70
C VAL A 231 -8.73 -21.86 -8.49
N ASP A 232 -7.58 -22.29 -8.99
CA ASP A 232 -7.47 -23.55 -9.73
C ASP A 232 -7.88 -24.74 -8.84
N GLY A 233 -8.83 -25.55 -9.31
CA GLY A 233 -9.32 -26.74 -8.60
C GLY A 233 -10.51 -26.50 -7.66
N VAL A 234 -11.03 -25.28 -7.58
CA VAL A 234 -12.28 -24.97 -6.88
C VAL A 234 -13.39 -24.73 -7.90
N ASP A 235 -14.50 -25.44 -7.75
CA ASP A 235 -15.68 -25.27 -8.60
C ASP A 235 -16.23 -23.84 -8.48
N GLN A 236 -16.61 -23.22 -9.60
CA GLN A 236 -17.17 -21.87 -9.61
C GLN A 236 -18.57 -21.80 -8.98
N SER A 237 -19.30 -22.92 -8.91
CA SER A 237 -20.56 -23.03 -8.17
C SER A 237 -20.34 -23.34 -6.69
N ALA A 238 -19.10 -23.39 -6.20
CA ALA A 238 -18.85 -23.60 -4.79
C ALA A 238 -19.19 -22.32 -4.00
N ALA A 239 -19.76 -22.49 -2.80
CA ALA A 239 -19.88 -21.43 -1.82
C ALA A 239 -18.51 -21.11 -1.20
N TYR A 240 -17.62 -20.51 -2.01
CA TYR A 240 -16.22 -20.29 -1.69
C TYR A 240 -15.88 -18.81 -1.57
N PHE A 241 -15.38 -18.42 -0.42
CA PHE A 241 -14.85 -17.08 -0.21
C PHE A 241 -13.73 -17.08 0.82
N PHE A 242 -12.70 -16.29 0.55
CA PHE A 242 -11.61 -15.98 1.47
C PHE A 242 -10.95 -17.23 2.09
N GLY A 243 -10.78 -18.29 1.28
CA GLY A 243 -10.16 -19.55 1.72
C GLY A 243 -11.09 -20.56 2.39
N ALA A 244 -12.37 -20.25 2.59
CA ALA A 244 -13.34 -21.14 3.25
C ALA A 244 -14.47 -21.58 2.31
N HIS A 245 -14.99 -22.79 2.55
CA HIS A 245 -16.13 -23.37 1.85
C HIS A 245 -17.37 -23.40 2.75
N ASP A 246 -18.54 -23.20 2.16
CA ASP A 246 -19.85 -23.44 2.77
C ASP A 246 -20.06 -22.67 4.09
N ILE A 247 -19.47 -21.48 4.19
CA ILE A 247 -19.59 -20.59 5.33
C ILE A 247 -20.73 -19.60 5.12
N ASP A 248 -21.54 -19.41 6.16
CA ASP A 248 -22.48 -18.29 6.21
C ASP A 248 -21.74 -17.00 6.57
N TRP A 249 -21.45 -16.19 5.54
CA TRP A 249 -20.68 -14.96 5.69
C TRP A 249 -21.49 -13.77 6.25
N ALA A 250 -22.82 -13.85 6.24
CA ALA A 250 -23.67 -12.77 6.75
C ALA A 250 -23.34 -12.36 8.19
N PRO A 251 -23.30 -13.28 9.19
CA PRO A 251 -22.93 -12.91 10.56
C PRO A 251 -21.54 -12.30 10.65
N ILE A 252 -20.58 -12.77 9.86
CA ILE A 252 -19.19 -12.26 9.88
C ILE A 252 -19.11 -10.82 9.36
N PHE A 253 -19.84 -10.50 8.28
CA PHE A 253 -19.91 -9.13 7.76
C PHE A 253 -20.66 -8.20 8.72
N ILE A 254 -21.76 -8.67 9.34
CA ILE A 254 -22.46 -7.91 10.38
C ILE A 254 -21.55 -7.63 11.57
N GLU A 255 -20.79 -8.62 12.02
CA GLU A 255 -19.84 -8.48 13.12
C GLU A 255 -18.75 -7.44 12.78
N ALA A 256 -18.21 -7.47 11.55
CA ALA A 256 -17.24 -6.48 11.10
C ALA A 256 -17.80 -5.05 11.26
N PHE A 257 -19.02 -4.78 10.79
CA PHE A 257 -19.67 -3.47 10.97
C PHE A 257 -20.09 -3.17 12.40
N SER A 258 -20.32 -4.19 13.23
CA SER A 258 -20.70 -4.02 14.64
C SER A 258 -19.52 -3.55 15.49
N SER A 259 -18.28 -3.92 15.10
CA SER A 259 -17.05 -3.48 15.75
C SER A 259 -16.91 -1.95 15.80
N LYS A 260 -16.18 -1.44 16.80
CA LYS A 260 -16.00 0.02 17.04
C LYS A 260 -15.19 0.72 15.95
N THR A 261 -14.39 -0.01 15.18
CA THR A 261 -13.45 0.56 14.20
C THR A 261 -14.05 0.84 12.83
N ILE A 262 -15.19 0.20 12.51
CA ILE A 262 -15.98 0.45 11.28
C ILE A 262 -17.19 1.33 11.59
N ASP A 263 -17.08 2.26 12.55
CA ASP A 263 -18.11 3.29 12.69
C ASP A 263 -18.07 4.21 11.45
N GLY A 264 -19.11 4.11 10.63
CA GLY A 264 -19.12 4.67 9.30
C GLY A 264 -18.05 4.08 8.37
N GLY A 265 -17.60 2.85 8.57
CA GLY A 265 -16.64 2.23 7.65
C GLY A 265 -17.30 1.65 6.40
N LYS A 266 -16.47 1.07 5.53
CA LYS A 266 -16.86 0.59 4.20
C LYS A 266 -16.35 -0.83 3.97
N LEU A 267 -17.15 -1.68 3.33
CA LEU A 267 -16.78 -3.03 2.91
C LEU A 267 -17.24 -3.25 1.46
N CYS A 268 -16.29 -3.56 0.58
CA CYS A 268 -16.54 -3.94 -0.82
C CYS A 268 -16.01 -5.35 -1.08
N ILE A 269 -16.79 -6.22 -1.71
CA ILE A 269 -16.37 -7.58 -2.06
C ILE A 269 -16.71 -7.87 -3.52
N ASP A 270 -15.68 -8.12 -4.33
CA ASP A 270 -15.78 -8.61 -5.71
C ASP A 270 -15.38 -10.08 -5.72
N ASN A 271 -16.36 -10.99 -5.71
CA ASN A 271 -16.16 -12.45 -5.76
C ASN A 271 -16.99 -13.10 -6.88
N PHE A 272 -16.93 -12.51 -8.08
CA PHE A 272 -17.72 -12.96 -9.23
C PHE A 272 -17.42 -14.39 -9.69
N SER A 273 -16.26 -14.94 -9.32
CA SER A 273 -15.92 -16.33 -9.66
C SER A 273 -16.66 -17.36 -8.82
N TYR A 274 -17.26 -16.97 -7.69
CA TYR A 274 -17.89 -17.87 -6.72
C TYR A 274 -19.13 -17.19 -6.13
N SER A 275 -20.15 -16.92 -6.94
CA SER A 275 -21.32 -16.12 -6.51
C SER A 275 -22.13 -16.77 -5.38
N ASP A 276 -22.10 -18.09 -5.27
CA ASP A 276 -22.80 -18.85 -4.23
C ASP A 276 -22.21 -18.69 -2.82
N TYR A 277 -21.06 -18.01 -2.66
CA TYR A 277 -20.53 -17.68 -1.31
C TYR A 277 -21.50 -16.83 -0.49
N LEU A 278 -22.38 -16.09 -1.15
CA LEU A 278 -23.41 -15.28 -0.52
C LEU A 278 -24.79 -15.80 -0.95
N SER A 279 -25.26 -16.82 -0.24
CA SER A 279 -26.59 -17.40 -0.44
C SER A 279 -27.70 -16.34 -0.32
N LYS A 280 -28.86 -16.58 -0.95
CA LYS A 280 -30.03 -15.71 -0.81
C LYS A 280 -30.42 -15.46 0.64
N LYS A 281 -30.37 -16.50 1.48
CA LYS A 281 -30.67 -16.41 2.92
C LYS A 281 -29.70 -15.46 3.62
N SER A 282 -28.40 -15.60 3.37
CA SER A 282 -27.36 -14.73 3.92
C SER A 282 -27.53 -13.28 3.43
N ALA A 283 -27.84 -13.10 2.16
CA ALA A 283 -28.10 -11.79 1.55
C ALA A 283 -29.35 -11.11 2.16
N ASP A 284 -30.42 -11.87 2.41
CA ASP A 284 -31.64 -11.40 3.09
C ASP A 284 -31.34 -10.94 4.52
N VAL A 285 -30.55 -11.72 5.26
CA VAL A 285 -30.09 -11.35 6.61
C VAL A 285 -29.31 -10.03 6.58
N LEU A 286 -28.39 -9.85 5.61
CA LEU A 286 -27.60 -8.62 5.50
C LEU A 286 -28.47 -7.39 5.20
N ARG A 287 -29.35 -7.48 4.20
CA ARG A 287 -30.18 -6.34 3.77
C ARG A 287 -31.21 -5.91 4.82
N GLU A 288 -31.58 -6.81 5.73
CA GLU A 288 -32.48 -6.53 6.85
C GLU A 288 -31.71 -6.08 8.08
N THR A 289 -30.55 -6.66 8.38
CA THR A 289 -29.81 -6.39 9.63
C THR A 289 -28.92 -5.15 9.55
N LEU A 290 -28.18 -4.97 8.45
CA LEU A 290 -27.21 -3.88 8.32
C LEU A 290 -27.83 -2.48 8.52
N PRO A 291 -29.02 -2.16 7.95
CA PRO A 291 -29.68 -0.88 8.21
C PRO A 291 -30.10 -0.64 9.67
N ASN A 292 -30.28 -1.71 10.45
CA ASN A 292 -30.68 -1.64 11.85
C ASN A 292 -29.50 -1.45 12.82
N LEU A 293 -28.26 -1.44 12.34
CA LEU A 293 -27.08 -1.22 13.19
C LEU A 293 -26.96 0.24 13.71
N GLY A 294 -27.75 1.17 13.16
CA GLY A 294 -27.71 2.59 13.56
C GLY A 294 -26.44 3.33 13.15
N LYS A 295 -25.65 2.78 12.22
CA LYS A 295 -24.37 3.33 11.75
C LYS A 295 -24.47 3.80 10.30
N GLN A 296 -23.67 4.80 9.91
CA GLN A 296 -23.63 5.29 8.52
C GLN A 296 -22.75 4.40 7.63
N ILE A 297 -23.11 3.14 7.42
CA ILE A 297 -22.26 2.17 6.74
C ILE A 297 -22.36 2.24 5.22
N TRP A 298 -21.39 1.63 4.55
CA TRP A 298 -21.40 1.36 3.11
C TRP A 298 -20.96 -0.08 2.90
N PHE A 299 -21.85 -0.91 2.35
CA PHE A 299 -21.60 -2.31 2.04
C PHE A 299 -21.95 -2.57 0.57
N GLU A 300 -21.03 -3.19 -0.16
CA GLU A 300 -21.29 -3.78 -1.48
C GLU A 300 -20.60 -5.14 -1.57
N ALA A 301 -21.32 -6.13 -2.08
CA ALA A 301 -20.80 -7.47 -2.29
C ALA A 301 -21.41 -8.08 -3.55
N SER A 302 -20.60 -8.76 -4.36
CA SER A 302 -21.08 -9.52 -5.51
C SER A 302 -22.17 -10.50 -5.06
N CYS A 303 -23.33 -10.45 -5.70
CA CYS A 303 -24.51 -11.25 -5.33
C CYS A 303 -25.45 -11.37 -6.53
N ASP A 304 -25.73 -12.59 -6.97
CA ASP A 304 -26.59 -12.89 -8.13
C ASP A 304 -28.00 -13.38 -7.77
N GLN A 305 -28.30 -13.46 -6.47
CA GLN A 305 -29.50 -14.09 -5.89
C GLN A 305 -30.81 -13.32 -6.13
N TYR A 306 -30.73 -12.10 -6.67
CA TYR A 306 -31.87 -11.20 -6.93
C TYR A 306 -32.02 -10.91 -8.43
N ALA A 307 -32.37 -11.92 -9.22
CA ALA A 307 -32.50 -11.79 -10.67
C ALA A 307 -33.50 -10.70 -11.11
N GLU A 308 -34.61 -10.54 -10.37
CA GLU A 308 -35.63 -9.51 -10.61
C GLU A 308 -35.23 -8.12 -10.08
N GLY A 309 -34.11 -8.07 -9.35
CA GLY A 309 -33.63 -6.87 -8.69
C GLY A 309 -34.40 -6.54 -7.42
N LEU A 310 -33.85 -5.61 -6.66
CA LEU A 310 -34.41 -5.14 -5.40
C LEU A 310 -34.01 -3.69 -5.22
N LYS A 311 -34.93 -2.83 -4.76
CA LYS A 311 -34.60 -1.44 -4.45
C LYS A 311 -35.59 -0.86 -3.45
N TYR A 312 -35.10 -0.49 -2.28
CA TYR A 312 -35.90 0.19 -1.26
C TYR A 312 -35.00 1.01 -0.33
N THR A 313 -35.63 1.67 0.65
CA THR A 313 -34.94 2.38 1.73
C THR A 313 -35.44 1.86 3.07
N LEU A 314 -34.52 1.63 4.00
CA LEU A 314 -34.80 1.18 5.37
C LEU A 314 -33.84 1.92 6.31
N ASN A 315 -34.36 2.59 7.35
CA ASN A 315 -33.57 3.31 8.36
C ASN A 315 -32.43 4.18 7.77
N ASP A 316 -32.76 5.05 6.82
CA ASP A 316 -31.80 5.90 6.10
C ASP A 316 -30.71 5.16 5.31
N HIS A 317 -30.91 3.86 5.04
CA HIS A 317 -30.08 3.08 4.16
C HIS A 317 -30.81 2.80 2.87
N TRP A 318 -30.15 3.12 1.77
CA TRP A 318 -30.53 2.66 0.44
C TRP A 318 -30.06 1.23 0.25
N VAL A 319 -31.02 0.34 0.05
CA VAL A 319 -30.78 -1.08 -0.25
C VAL A 319 -31.07 -1.31 -1.72
N LYS A 320 -30.14 -1.95 -2.42
CA LYS A 320 -30.31 -2.32 -3.82
C LYS A 320 -29.66 -3.67 -4.10
N ALA A 321 -30.33 -4.50 -4.87
CA ALA A 321 -29.69 -5.58 -5.61
C ALA A 321 -29.98 -5.38 -7.10
N ASP A 322 -28.95 -5.43 -7.94
CA ASP A 322 -29.09 -5.17 -9.37
C ASP A 322 -29.77 -6.35 -10.08
N GLY A 323 -31.00 -6.15 -10.55
CA GLY A 323 -31.74 -7.05 -11.42
C GLY A 323 -31.59 -6.61 -12.88
N GLY A 324 -30.85 -7.37 -13.67
CA GLY A 324 -30.63 -7.08 -15.08
C GLY A 324 -29.58 -7.99 -15.73
N GLU A 325 -29.50 -7.93 -17.06
CA GLU A 325 -28.44 -8.54 -17.87
C GLU A 325 -27.18 -7.67 -17.78
N MET A 326 -26.23 -8.02 -16.92
CA MET A 326 -24.78 -7.78 -17.11
C MET A 326 -24.00 -8.25 -15.87
N ILE A 327 -23.16 -9.25 -16.10
CA ILE A 327 -21.80 -9.59 -15.59
C ILE A 327 -21.39 -9.24 -14.14
N ASP A 328 -21.88 -8.17 -13.52
CA ASP A 328 -21.46 -7.71 -12.19
C ASP A 328 -22.66 -7.36 -11.29
N ARG A 329 -23.38 -8.37 -10.80
CA ARG A 329 -24.51 -8.18 -9.86
C ARG A 329 -23.99 -7.98 -8.44
N PHE A 330 -24.54 -7.00 -7.73
CA PHE A 330 -24.20 -6.68 -6.36
C PHE A 330 -25.42 -6.58 -5.46
N LEU A 331 -25.26 -6.96 -4.19
CA LEU A 331 -26.06 -6.46 -3.08
C LEU A 331 -25.37 -5.24 -2.50
N ALA A 332 -26.09 -4.12 -2.42
CA ALA A 332 -25.64 -2.87 -1.86
C ALA A 332 -26.53 -2.45 -0.69
N VAL A 333 -25.91 -2.11 0.44
CA VAL A 333 -26.55 -1.46 1.60
C VAL A 333 -25.72 -0.22 1.93
N LYS A 334 -26.22 0.96 1.56
CA LYS A 334 -25.50 2.22 1.70
C LYS A 334 -26.33 3.22 2.47
N TYR A 335 -25.75 3.86 3.48
CA TYR A 335 -26.38 5.04 4.08
C TYR A 335 -26.67 6.09 2.99
N ILE A 336 -27.79 6.82 3.09
CA ILE A 336 -28.29 7.70 2.01
C ILE A 336 -27.25 8.74 1.59
N SER A 337 -26.49 9.32 2.52
CA SER A 337 -25.43 10.29 2.20
C SER A 337 -24.30 9.71 1.33
N ARG A 338 -24.14 8.38 1.35
CA ARG A 338 -23.09 7.63 0.64
C ARG A 338 -23.60 6.94 -0.63
N ARG A 339 -24.87 7.13 -0.99
CA ARG A 339 -25.52 6.42 -2.12
C ARG A 339 -24.79 6.59 -3.45
N ARG A 340 -24.15 7.74 -3.67
CA ARG A 340 -23.44 8.06 -4.93
C ARG A 340 -21.98 7.60 -4.94
N GLU A 341 -21.47 7.14 -3.79
CA GLU A 341 -20.11 6.65 -3.70
C GLU A 341 -19.96 5.34 -4.48
N LYS A 342 -18.86 5.28 -5.24
CA LYS A 342 -18.42 4.11 -5.99
C LYS A 342 -17.01 3.75 -5.52
N PHE A 343 -16.66 2.47 -5.64
CA PHE A 343 -15.31 1.98 -5.40
C PHE A 343 -14.33 2.43 -6.50
#